data_AF-A0A0A9W1G4-F1
#
_entry.id   AF-A0A0A9W1G4-F1
#
_cell.length_a   1.000
_cell.length_b   1.000
_cell.length_c   1.000
_cell.angle_alpha   90.00
_cell.angle_beta   90.00
_cell.angle_gamma   90.00
#
_symmetry.space_group_name_H-M   'P 1'
#
loop_
_entity.id
_entity.type
_entity.pdbx_description
1 polymer ?
#
loop_
_entity_poly.entity_id
_entity_poly.type
_entity_poly.pdbx_seq_one_letter_code
_entity_poly.pdbx_strand_id
1 'polypeptide(L)'
;MGPRTLILMFIVASTYNGVHAKFGLCEVESGQSSIILDIEESKGTQISQETTPREIPITGDPFTQIQLDLMFTKGEPMFILNGKKLQLLKPLDRDRNNLSHIVFQLTCTVRNTNKKRTVPVIVRVTDVNDNPPVFMNTPY
;
A
#
# COMPACT_ATOMS: atom_id res chain seq x y z
N MET A 1 26.60 67.01 -20.05
CA MET A 1 26.02 66.04 -20.99
C MET A 1 26.85 64.76 -20.91
N GLY A 2 26.40 63.78 -20.13
CA GLY A 2 27.08 62.50 -19.89
C GLY A 2 26.02 61.51 -19.38
N PRO A 3 25.97 60.25 -19.86
CA PRO A 3 24.75 59.46 -19.83
C PRO A 3 24.50 58.84 -18.44
N ARG A 4 23.22 58.84 -18.06
CA ARG A 4 22.68 58.13 -16.89
C ARG A 4 22.65 56.63 -17.21
N THR A 5 23.51 55.85 -16.58
CA THR A 5 23.51 54.38 -16.71
C THR A 5 22.37 53.80 -15.87
N LEU A 6 21.31 53.36 -16.54
CA LEU A 6 20.20 52.62 -15.94
C LEU A 6 20.66 51.17 -15.70
N ILE A 7 20.88 50.78 -14.45
CA ILE A 7 21.21 49.38 -14.10
C ILE A 7 19.91 48.57 -14.22
N LEU A 8 19.81 47.77 -15.28
CA LEU A 8 18.75 46.77 -15.45
C LEU A 8 18.99 45.64 -14.45
N MET A 9 18.11 45.52 -13.44
CA MET A 9 18.07 44.37 -12.55
C MET A 9 17.49 43.18 -13.33
N PHE A 10 18.34 42.26 -13.78
CA PHE A 10 17.89 40.99 -14.35
C PHE A 10 17.31 40.13 -13.22
N ILE A 11 15.98 40.10 -13.12
CA ILE A 11 15.26 39.12 -12.31
C ILE A 11 15.46 37.76 -12.99
N VAL A 12 16.34 36.93 -12.42
CA VAL A 12 16.45 35.53 -12.80
C VAL A 12 15.19 34.84 -12.29
N ALA A 13 14.21 34.64 -13.18
CA ALA A 13 13.11 33.74 -12.93
C ALA A 13 13.67 32.32 -12.92
N SER A 14 13.99 31.81 -11.73
CA SER A 14 14.29 30.40 -11.52
C SER A 14 13.09 29.59 -11.99
N THR A 15 13.19 28.97 -13.17
CA THR A 15 12.22 27.98 -13.60
C THR A 15 12.36 26.79 -12.64
N TYR A 16 11.40 26.67 -11.73
CA TYR A 16 11.24 25.46 -10.94
C TYR A 16 10.80 24.37 -11.91
N ASN A 17 11.76 23.72 -12.56
CA ASN A 17 11.52 22.47 -13.25
C ASN A 17 11.20 21.44 -12.18
N GLY A 18 9.91 21.37 -11.81
CA GLY A 18 9.38 20.22 -11.12
C GLY A 18 9.63 19.01 -12.02
N VAL A 19 10.71 18.28 -11.74
CA VAL A 19 10.91 16.94 -12.27
C VAL A 19 9.80 16.09 -11.65
N HIS A 20 8.65 16.06 -12.31
CA HIS A 20 7.66 15.02 -12.09
C HIS A 20 8.33 13.74 -12.59
N ALA A 21 9.04 13.05 -11.70
CA ALA A 21 9.52 11.71 -11.99
C ALA A 21 8.29 10.90 -12.37
N LYS A 22 8.14 10.58 -13.66
CA LYS A 22 7.16 9.61 -14.11
C LYS A 22 7.59 8.29 -13.49
N PHE A 23 6.96 7.91 -12.38
CA PHE A 23 7.14 6.59 -11.80
C PHE A 23 6.88 5.54 -12.90
N GLY A 24 7.80 4.59 -13.04
CA GLY A 24 7.69 3.51 -14.00
C GLY A 24 6.52 2.58 -13.66
N LEU A 25 6.06 1.79 -14.63
CA LEU A 25 5.11 0.71 -14.35
C LEU A 25 5.72 -0.25 -13.31
N CYS A 26 4.86 -0.81 -12.46
CA CYS A 26 5.25 -1.64 -11.32
C CYS A 26 6.05 -0.94 -10.21
N GLU A 27 6.15 0.40 -10.19
CA GLU A 27 6.76 1.13 -9.07
C GLU A 27 5.74 1.45 -7.98
N VAL A 28 6.17 1.37 -6.72
CA VAL A 28 5.36 1.80 -5.57
C VAL A 28 5.21 3.32 -5.63
N GLU A 29 3.98 3.83 -5.56
CA GLU A 29 3.66 5.25 -5.77
C GLU A 29 4.34 6.17 -4.74
N SER A 30 4.57 5.68 -3.53
CA SER A 30 5.29 6.40 -2.48
C SER A 30 6.82 6.35 -2.63
N GLY A 31 7.36 5.53 -3.55
CA GLY A 31 8.78 5.25 -3.67
C GLY A 31 9.36 4.34 -2.58
N GLN A 32 8.52 3.84 -1.66
CA GLN A 32 8.94 2.95 -0.57
C GLN A 32 9.38 1.57 -1.09
N SER A 33 10.23 0.89 -0.32
CA SER A 33 10.71 -0.47 -0.62
C SER A 33 9.70 -1.56 -0.28
N SER A 34 8.64 -1.23 0.46
CA SER A 34 7.54 -2.11 0.83
C SER A 34 6.20 -1.39 0.70
N ILE A 35 5.14 -2.17 0.54
CA ILE A 35 3.76 -1.69 0.59
C ILE A 35 3.21 -1.99 1.98
N ILE A 36 2.65 -0.98 2.63
CA ILE A 36 2.01 -1.13 3.94
C ILE A 36 0.53 -0.83 3.77
N LEU A 37 -0.31 -1.76 4.22
CA LEU A 37 -1.77 -1.63 4.22
C LEU A 37 -2.28 -1.88 5.65
N ASP A 38 -3.38 -1.23 5.99
CA ASP A 38 -4.10 -1.47 7.25
C ASP A 38 -5.43 -2.16 6.94
N ILE A 39 -5.86 -3.09 7.78
CA ILE A 39 -7.19 -3.71 7.69
C ILE A 39 -7.73 -3.96 9.10
N GLU A 40 -9.02 -3.72 9.30
CA GLU A 40 -9.69 -4.11 10.54
C GLU A 40 -9.93 -5.62 10.57
N GLU A 41 -9.83 -6.23 11.75
CA GLU A 41 -10.21 -7.63 11.92
C GLU A 41 -11.71 -7.88 11.60
N SER A 42 -12.06 -9.15 11.42
CA SER A 42 -13.41 -9.53 11.05
C SER A 42 -14.34 -9.55 12.26
N LYS A 43 -15.44 -8.81 12.16
CA LYS A 43 -16.59 -8.98 13.06
C LYS A 43 -17.33 -10.26 12.71
N GLY A 44 -17.11 -11.32 13.49
CA GLY A 44 -17.70 -12.64 13.25
C GLY A 44 -17.17 -13.28 11.97
N THR A 45 -18.06 -13.62 11.03
CA THR A 45 -17.69 -14.31 9.77
C THR A 45 -17.52 -13.38 8.57
N GLN A 46 -17.47 -12.06 8.80
CA GLN A 46 -17.35 -11.07 7.72
C GLN A 46 -15.99 -11.14 7.03
N ILE A 47 -16.00 -10.92 5.71
CA ILE A 47 -14.80 -10.89 4.85
C ILE A 47 -14.78 -9.69 3.90
N SER A 48 -15.73 -8.77 4.06
CA SER A 48 -15.94 -7.63 3.16
C SER A 48 -15.18 -6.37 3.60
N GLN A 49 -14.31 -6.46 4.62
CA GLN A 49 -13.50 -5.33 5.03
C GLN A 49 -12.56 -4.90 3.90
N GLU A 50 -12.36 -3.60 3.76
CA GLU A 50 -11.41 -3.03 2.82
C GLU A 50 -10.11 -2.66 3.53
N THR A 51 -9.00 -2.72 2.79
CA THR A 51 -7.74 -2.19 3.29
C THR A 51 -7.71 -0.66 3.23
N THR A 52 -6.79 -0.05 3.99
CA THR A 52 -6.40 1.35 3.86
C THR A 52 -4.90 1.42 3.52
N PRO A 53 -4.51 1.98 2.36
CA PRO A 53 -5.37 2.39 1.25
C PRO A 53 -6.19 1.23 0.64
N ARG A 54 -7.30 1.57 -0.04
CA ARG A 54 -8.24 0.60 -0.64
C ARG A 54 -7.65 -0.24 -1.77
N GLU A 55 -6.69 0.34 -2.48
CA GLU A 55 -5.99 -0.30 -3.57
C GLU A 55 -4.50 -0.32 -3.27
N ILE A 56 -3.83 -1.35 -3.79
CA ILE A 56 -2.38 -1.44 -3.73
C ILE A 56 -1.77 -0.25 -4.49
N PRO A 57 -0.90 0.57 -3.85
CA PRO A 57 -0.32 1.77 -4.44
C PRO A 57 0.87 1.41 -5.36
N ILE A 58 0.58 0.69 -6.44
CA ILE A 58 1.55 0.29 -7.46
C ILE A 58 1.16 0.88 -8.81
N THR A 59 2.13 1.44 -9.52
CA THR A 59 1.91 2.15 -10.78
C THR A 59 1.54 1.20 -11.91
N GLY A 60 0.51 1.55 -12.69
CA GLY A 60 0.04 0.81 -13.86
C GLY A 60 -1.36 0.21 -13.68
N ASP A 61 -2.11 0.08 -14.77
CA ASP A 61 -3.43 -0.54 -14.79
C ASP A 61 -3.34 -2.08 -14.86
N PRO A 62 -4.00 -2.85 -13.95
CA PRO A 62 -3.85 -4.31 -13.86
C PRO A 62 -4.56 -5.08 -14.99
N PHE A 63 -5.47 -4.43 -15.72
CA PHE A 63 -6.20 -5.05 -16.81
C PHE A 63 -5.46 -4.88 -18.15
N THR A 64 -4.70 -3.81 -18.31
CA THR A 64 -4.11 -3.42 -19.60
C THR A 64 -2.58 -3.33 -19.60
N GLN A 65 -1.94 -2.93 -18.50
CA GLN A 65 -0.51 -2.59 -18.49
C GLN A 65 0.34 -3.55 -17.65
N ILE A 66 -0.18 -3.99 -16.51
CA ILE A 66 0.53 -4.84 -15.56
C ILE A 66 -0.29 -6.10 -15.23
N GLN A 67 0.38 -7.09 -14.67
CA GLN A 67 -0.23 -8.26 -14.03
C GLN A 67 0.28 -8.32 -12.59
N LEU A 68 -0.61 -8.62 -11.65
CA LEU A 68 -0.32 -8.68 -10.23
C LEU A 68 -0.58 -10.09 -9.71
N ASP A 69 0.41 -10.65 -8.99
CA ASP A 69 0.33 -11.98 -8.41
C ASP A 69 0.74 -11.92 -6.92
N LEU A 70 -0.03 -12.58 -6.05
CA LEU A 70 0.27 -12.69 -4.62
C LEU A 70 1.06 -13.96 -4.33
N MET A 71 2.16 -13.83 -3.59
CA MET A 71 3.01 -14.95 -3.20
C MET A 71 3.15 -15.01 -1.68
N PHE A 72 2.44 -15.97 -1.07
CA PHE A 72 2.49 -16.23 0.36
C PHE A 72 3.64 -17.20 0.67
N THR A 73 4.57 -16.80 1.53
CA THR A 73 5.74 -17.62 1.90
C THR A 73 5.47 -18.53 3.10
N LYS A 74 4.40 -18.26 3.86
CA LYS A 74 4.01 -19.01 5.06
C LYS A 74 2.49 -19.09 5.14
N GLY A 75 1.98 -20.25 5.54
CA GLY A 75 0.56 -20.48 5.77
C GLY A 75 -0.28 -20.55 4.49
N GLU A 76 -1.59 -20.57 4.69
CA GLU A 76 -2.58 -20.53 3.61
C GLU A 76 -2.78 -19.11 3.07
N PRO A 77 -3.19 -18.95 1.80
CA PRO A 77 -3.51 -17.64 1.25
C PRO A 77 -4.68 -17.02 2.01
N MET A 78 -4.48 -15.77 2.46
CA MET A 78 -5.49 -14.99 3.18
C MET A 78 -6.27 -14.05 2.26
N PHE A 79 -5.67 -13.67 1.14
CA PHE A 79 -6.20 -12.66 0.23
C PHE A 79 -6.21 -13.15 -1.22
N ILE A 80 -7.13 -12.61 -2.00
CA ILE A 80 -7.11 -12.58 -3.46
C ILE A 80 -7.12 -11.14 -3.96
N LEU A 81 -6.78 -10.95 -5.24
CA LEU A 81 -6.84 -9.66 -5.91
C LEU A 81 -8.11 -9.53 -6.75
N ASN A 82 -8.79 -8.40 -6.60
CA ASN A 82 -9.76 -7.89 -7.55
C ASN A 82 -9.25 -6.56 -8.11
N GLY A 83 -8.63 -6.60 -9.29
CA GLY A 83 -7.83 -5.49 -9.80
C GLY A 83 -6.64 -5.22 -8.87
N LYS A 84 -6.66 -4.07 -8.18
CA LYS A 84 -5.67 -3.71 -7.15
C LYS A 84 -6.17 -3.85 -5.71
N LYS A 85 -7.42 -4.27 -5.52
CA LYS A 85 -8.01 -4.43 -4.19
C LYS A 85 -7.70 -5.81 -3.63
N LEU A 86 -7.31 -5.87 -2.36
CA LEU A 86 -7.25 -7.12 -1.62
C LEU A 86 -8.64 -7.48 -1.10
N GLN A 87 -9.03 -8.74 -1.28
CA GLN A 87 -10.26 -9.30 -0.71
C GLN A 87 -9.91 -10.49 0.17
N LEU A 88 -10.51 -10.55 1.36
CA LEU A 88 -10.31 -11.65 2.29
C LEU A 88 -10.93 -12.94 1.77
N LEU A 89 -10.19 -14.05 1.89
CA LEU A 89 -10.70 -15.39 1.64
C LEU A 89 -11.40 -16.00 2.86
N LYS A 90 -11.00 -15.57 4.06
CA LYS A 90 -11.54 -16.03 5.34
C LYS A 90 -11.49 -14.91 6.38
N PRO A 91 -12.33 -14.99 7.42
CA PRO A 91 -12.34 -14.00 8.49
C PRO A 91 -10.97 -13.85 9.15
N LEU A 92 -10.61 -12.62 9.51
CA LEU A 92 -9.44 -12.30 10.33
C LEU A 92 -9.86 -12.25 11.80
N ASP A 93 -9.10 -12.93 12.66
CA ASP A 93 -9.30 -12.91 14.11
C ASP A 93 -7.95 -12.55 14.73
N ARG A 94 -7.79 -11.30 15.16
CA ARG A 94 -6.51 -10.78 15.64
C ARG A 94 -6.12 -11.43 16.96
N ASP A 95 -7.07 -11.54 17.88
CA ASP A 95 -6.87 -12.01 19.24
C ASP A 95 -6.57 -13.51 19.30
N ARG A 96 -7.39 -14.34 18.66
CA ARG A 96 -7.25 -15.80 18.72
C ARG A 96 -5.98 -16.28 18.02
N ASN A 97 -5.57 -15.59 16.97
CA ASN A 97 -4.42 -15.99 16.15
C ASN A 97 -3.14 -15.20 16.46
N ASN A 98 -3.17 -14.27 17.43
CA ASN A 98 -2.08 -13.32 17.69
C ASN A 98 -1.61 -12.63 16.38
N LEU A 99 -2.57 -12.29 15.52
CA LEU A 99 -2.35 -11.91 14.13
C LEU A 99 -2.21 -10.40 13.99
N SER A 100 -1.09 -9.84 14.44
CA SER A 100 -0.85 -8.39 14.35
C SER A 100 -0.53 -7.90 12.94
N HIS A 101 0.03 -8.78 12.10
CA HIS A 101 0.35 -8.47 10.71
C HIS A 101 0.43 -9.72 9.84
N ILE A 102 0.16 -9.55 8.55
CA ILE A 102 0.29 -10.57 7.52
C ILE A 102 1.34 -10.08 6.52
N VAL A 103 2.32 -10.92 6.19
CA VAL A 103 3.39 -10.58 5.24
C VAL A 103 3.39 -11.54 4.08
N PHE A 104 3.40 -10.99 2.87
CA PHE A 104 3.55 -11.74 1.61
C PHE A 104 4.29 -10.89 0.59
N GLN A 105 4.57 -11.46 -0.58
CA GLN A 105 5.21 -10.76 -1.69
C GLN A 105 4.18 -10.48 -2.78
N LEU A 106 4.20 -9.27 -3.33
CA LEU A 106 3.47 -8.90 -4.54
C LEU A 106 4.42 -8.93 -5.72
N THR A 107 4.15 -9.76 -6.72
CA THR A 107 4.88 -9.73 -7.98
C THR A 107 4.06 -8.94 -9.00
N CYS A 108 4.67 -7.88 -9.53
CA CYS A 108 4.14 -7.08 -10.62
C CYS A 108 4.93 -7.36 -11.90
N THR A 109 4.23 -7.74 -12.96
CA THR A 109 4.80 -7.99 -14.28
C THR A 109 4.27 -6.98 -15.28
N VAL A 110 5.15 -6.21 -15.93
CA VAL A 110 4.78 -5.31 -17.02
C VAL A 110 4.47 -6.14 -18.27
N ARG A 111 3.25 -6.10 -18.79
CA ARG A 111 2.79 -6.99 -19.87
C ARG A 111 3.63 -6.88 -21.15
N ASN A 112 3.93 -5.64 -21.58
CA ASN A 112 4.64 -5.42 -22.85
C ASN A 112 6.12 -5.79 -22.82
N THR A 113 6.75 -5.80 -21.64
CA THR A 113 8.20 -6.01 -21.53
C THR A 113 8.56 -7.26 -20.75
N ASN A 114 7.58 -7.90 -20.11
CA ASN A 114 7.77 -8.98 -19.14
C ASN A 114 8.74 -8.65 -17.99
N LYS A 115 9.06 -7.36 -17.78
CA LYS A 115 9.83 -6.93 -16.62
C LYS A 115 9.03 -7.20 -15.36
N LYS A 116 9.66 -7.88 -14.40
CA LYS A 116 9.06 -8.23 -13.11
C LYS A 116 9.68 -7.41 -12.00
N ARG A 117 8.84 -7.02 -11.03
CA ARG A 117 9.27 -6.46 -9.76
C ARG A 117 8.51 -7.16 -8.65
N THR A 118 9.22 -7.57 -7.62
CA THR A 118 8.63 -8.16 -6.42
C THR A 118 8.78 -7.18 -5.28
N VAL A 119 7.68 -6.90 -4.59
CA VAL A 119 7.62 -5.94 -3.50
C VAL A 119 7.00 -6.61 -2.27
N PRO A 120 7.64 -6.52 -1.08
CA PRO A 120 7.05 -6.99 0.16
C PRO A 120 5.78 -6.20 0.50
N VAL A 121 4.71 -6.92 0.86
CA VAL A 121 3.46 -6.34 1.36
C VAL A 121 3.31 -6.72 2.82
N ILE A 122 3.06 -5.70 3.66
CA ILE A 122 2.81 -5.84 5.09
C ILE A 122 1.40 -5.31 5.35
N VAL A 123 0.48 -6.21 5.65
CA VAL A 123 -0.88 -5.85 6.05
C VAL A 123 -0.94 -5.87 7.57
N ARG A 124 -1.12 -4.70 8.20
CA ARG A 124 -1.31 -4.58 9.65
C ARG A 124 -2.77 -4.80 9.97
N VAL A 125 -3.05 -5.63 10.96
CA VAL A 125 -4.41 -5.91 11.42
C VAL A 125 -4.69 -5.04 12.63
N THR A 126 -5.65 -4.13 12.50
CA THR A 126 -6.08 -3.28 13.60
C THR A 126 -7.20 -3.96 14.38
N ASP A 127 -7.16 -3.79 15.70
CA ASP A 127 -8.24 -4.23 16.60
C ASP A 127 -9.57 -3.64 16.19
N VAL A 128 -10.59 -4.47 16.29
CA VAL A 128 -11.92 -4.00 16.65
C VAL A 128 -12.08 -4.30 18.14
N ASN A 129 -12.40 -3.31 18.97
CA ASN A 129 -12.70 -3.57 20.38
C ASN A 129 -14.10 -4.24 20.51
N ASP A 130 -14.21 -5.49 20.08
CA ASP A 130 -15.44 -6.30 20.11
C ASP A 130 -15.47 -7.30 21.29
N ASN A 131 -14.36 -7.45 22.01
CA ASN A 131 -14.28 -8.27 23.21
C ASN A 131 -14.55 -7.46 24.50
N PRO A 132 -15.64 -7.75 25.25
CA PRO A 132 -15.88 -7.10 26.53
C PRO A 132 -14.80 -7.51 27.55
N PRO A 133 -14.43 -6.64 28.50
CA PRO A 133 -13.44 -6.96 29.52
C PRO A 133 -13.91 -8.16 30.36
N VAL A 134 -13.08 -9.20 30.42
CA VAL A 134 -13.29 -10.35 31.33
C VAL A 134 -12.60 -10.06 32.65
N PHE A 135 -13.38 -9.71 33.67
CA PHE A 135 -12.85 -9.55 35.02
C PHE A 135 -12.65 -10.92 35.67
N MET A 136 -11.40 -11.28 35.97
CA MET A 136 -11.10 -12.38 36.87
C MET A 136 -11.41 -11.89 38.29
N ASN A 137 -12.31 -12.56 39.01
CA ASN A 137 -12.72 -12.22 40.38
C ASN A 137 -11.56 -12.43 41.40
N THR A 138 -10.45 -11.72 41.24
CA THR A 138 -9.40 -11.64 42.25
C THR A 138 -9.79 -10.54 43.25
N PRO A 139 -9.84 -10.82 44.56
CA PRO A 139 -10.07 -9.78 45.56
C PRO A 139 -8.94 -8.75 45.54
N TYR A 140 -9.30 -7.48 45.80
CA TYR A 140 -8.39 -6.33 45.90
C TYR A 140 -7.59 -6.34 47.20
#